data_AF-A0A1X0VCI6-F1
#
_entry.id   AF-A0A1X0VCI6-F1
#
_cell.length_a   1.000
_cell.length_b   1.000
_cell.length_c   1.000
_cell.angle_alpha   90.00
_cell.angle_beta   90.00
_cell.angle_gamma   90.00
#
_symmetry.space_group_name_H-M   'P 1'
#
loop_
_entity.id
_entity.type
_entity.pdbx_description
1 polymer ?
#
loop_
_entity_poly.entity_id
_entity_poly.type
_entity_poly.pdbx_seq_one_letter_code
_entity_poly.pdbx_strand_id
1 'polypeptide(L)'
;MRDVLTVETNTLDILTDYFTGRYTAYLDYIQSSDEPVTDKKRFVLEVMNTLDPVVSQIESELLSIYVDKYRTHKPFTYYVHNASQRLAINLLNKKLNMRVKDIPRPQISFAIKQ
;
A
#
# COMPACT_ATOMS: atom_id res chain seq x y z
N MET A 1 -0.78 -28.85 13.58
CA MET A 1 -1.21 -27.75 12.69
C MET A 1 -0.52 -26.49 13.17
N ARG A 2 0.24 -25.79 12.32
CA ARG A 2 0.77 -24.46 12.66
C ARG A 2 -0.30 -23.46 12.20
N ASP A 3 -0.95 -22.78 13.15
CA ASP A 3 -1.86 -21.70 12.83
C ASP A 3 -1.03 -20.50 12.39
N VAL A 4 -0.97 -20.29 11.08
CA VAL A 4 -0.33 -19.12 10.49
C VAL A 4 -1.33 -17.98 10.57
N LEU A 5 -1.23 -17.18 11.62
CA LEU A 5 -1.87 -15.88 11.68
C LEU A 5 -1.14 -14.99 10.67
N THR A 6 -1.70 -14.93 9.46
CA THR A 6 -1.34 -13.88 8.51
C THR A 6 -1.75 -12.58 9.19
N VAL A 7 -0.80 -11.75 9.64
CA VAL A 7 -1.16 -10.36 9.99
C VAL A 7 -1.63 -9.75 8.68
N GLU A 8 -2.95 -9.62 8.58
CA GLU A 8 -3.65 -9.25 7.37
C GLU A 8 -3.27 -7.82 6.99
N THR A 9 -2.16 -7.63 6.27
CA THR A 9 -1.94 -6.42 5.48
C THR A 9 -2.89 -6.52 4.30
N ASN A 10 -4.16 -6.22 4.58
CA ASN A 10 -5.18 -6.20 3.55
C ASN A 10 -4.80 -5.12 2.53
N THR A 11 -5.45 -5.16 1.37
CA THR A 11 -5.15 -4.20 0.30
C THR A 11 -5.29 -2.74 0.74
N LEU A 12 -6.24 -2.42 1.62
CA LEU A 12 -6.44 -1.07 2.13
C LEU A 12 -5.24 -0.59 2.95
N ASP A 13 -4.69 -1.45 3.81
CA ASP A 13 -3.53 -1.12 4.64
C ASP A 13 -2.30 -0.87 3.78
N ILE A 14 -2.09 -1.69 2.74
CA ILE A 14 -0.98 -1.51 1.79
C ILE A 14 -1.06 -0.16 1.10
N LEU A 15 -2.24 0.19 0.56
CA LEU A 15 -2.43 1.46 -0.12
C LEU A 15 -2.30 2.63 0.86
N THR A 16 -2.78 2.47 2.10
CA THR A 16 -2.65 3.48 3.15
C THR A 16 -1.18 3.74 3.48
N ASP A 17 -0.40 2.70 3.79
CA ASP A 17 1.02 2.85 4.12
C ASP A 17 1.85 3.38 2.95
N TYR A 18 1.49 3.00 1.72
CA TYR A 18 2.11 3.53 0.51
C TYR A 18 1.84 5.04 0.33
N PHE A 19 0.57 5.45 0.23
CA PHE A 19 0.21 6.86 -0.04
C PHE A 19 0.48 7.80 1.13
N THR A 20 0.61 7.29 2.36
CA THR A 20 1.03 8.09 3.51
C THR A 20 2.55 8.26 3.60
N GLY A 21 3.32 7.53 2.79
CA GLY A 21 4.80 7.59 2.76
C GLY A 21 5.48 6.74 3.84
N ARG A 22 4.73 5.88 4.55
CA ARG A 22 5.31 5.03 5.61
C ARG A 22 6.29 4.00 5.06
N TYR A 23 6.05 3.48 3.86
CA TYR A 23 6.99 2.55 3.23
C TYR A 23 8.31 3.20 2.84
N THR A 24 8.29 4.42 2.31
CA THR A 24 9.51 5.20 2.07
C THR A 24 10.28 5.42 3.37
N ALA A 25 9.60 5.92 4.41
CA ALA A 25 10.22 6.15 5.72
C ALA A 25 10.80 4.86 6.34
N TYR A 26 10.12 3.72 6.17
CA TYR A 26 10.62 2.43 6.61
C TYR A 26 11.90 2.04 5.84
N LEU A 27 11.92 2.17 4.51
CA LEU A 27 13.12 1.86 3.72
C LEU A 27 14.30 2.75 4.09
N ASP A 28 14.08 4.05 4.29
CA ASP A 28 15.12 5.00 4.72
C ASP A 28 15.69 4.62 6.09
N TYR A 29 14.82 4.27 7.05
CA TYR A 29 15.23 3.79 8.37
C TYR A 29 16.11 2.54 8.27
N ILE A 30 15.69 1.51 7.53
CA ILE A 30 16.45 0.26 7.45
C ILE A 30 17.78 0.48 6.73
N GLN A 31 17.84 1.33 5.71
CA GLN A 31 19.10 1.66 5.02
C GLN A 31 20.12 2.31 5.95
N SER A 32 19.66 3.04 6.96
CA SER A 32 20.52 3.64 7.99
C SER A 32 20.92 2.66 9.11
N SER A 33 20.44 1.41 9.08
CA SER A 33 20.68 0.38 10.08
C SER A 33 21.37 -0.85 9.47
N ASP A 34 22.25 -1.54 10.20
CA ASP A 34 22.84 -2.83 9.79
C ASP A 34 21.85 -4.01 9.92
N GLU A 35 20.55 -3.76 9.77
CA GLU A 35 19.53 -4.80 9.89
C GLU A 35 19.54 -5.75 8.69
N PRO A 36 19.48 -7.08 8.91
CA PRO A 36 19.39 -8.05 7.82
C PRO A 36 18.12 -7.85 7.00
N VAL A 37 18.15 -8.28 5.73
CA VAL A 37 16.96 -8.23 4.86
C VAL A 37 15.87 -9.12 5.44
N THR A 38 14.85 -8.49 6.04
CA THR A 38 13.67 -9.17 6.57
C THR A 38 12.64 -9.43 5.49
N ASP A 39 11.76 -10.42 5.70
CA ASP A 39 10.59 -10.64 4.83
C ASP A 39 9.73 -9.39 4.68
N LYS A 40 9.71 -8.52 5.69
CA LYS A 40 9.05 -7.22 5.65
C LYS A 40 9.75 -6.26 4.66
N LYS A 41 11.09 -6.17 4.66
CA LYS A 41 11.83 -5.36 3.68
C LYS A 41 11.56 -5.85 2.25
N ARG A 42 11.60 -7.17 2.01
CA ARG A 42 11.25 -7.77 0.71
C ARG A 42 9.83 -7.36 0.28
N PHE A 43 8.86 -7.50 1.19
CA PHE A 43 7.47 -7.14 0.91
C PHE A 43 7.30 -5.66 0.57
N VAL A 44 7.90 -4.75 1.33
CA VAL A 44 7.80 -3.31 1.08
C VAL A 44 8.42 -2.93 -0.27
N LEU A 45 9.59 -3.49 -0.61
CA LEU A 45 10.20 -3.27 -1.91
C LEU A 45 9.30 -3.75 -3.06
N GLU A 46 8.65 -4.91 -2.90
CA GLU A 46 7.71 -5.44 -3.90
C GLU A 46 6.49 -4.52 -4.10
N VAL A 47 5.96 -3.95 -3.01
CA VAL A 47 4.88 -2.96 -3.08
C VAL A 47 5.33 -1.71 -3.84
N MET A 48 6.50 -1.14 -3.50
CA MET A 48 7.04 0.04 -4.19
C MET A 48 7.25 -0.23 -5.69
N ASN A 49 7.92 -1.33 -6.02
CA ASN A 49 8.17 -1.73 -7.42
C ASN A 49 6.87 -1.94 -8.21
N THR A 50 5.80 -2.37 -7.55
CA THR A 50 4.50 -2.61 -8.17
C THR A 50 3.71 -1.31 -8.38
N LEU A 51 3.79 -0.37 -7.42
CA LEU A 51 2.94 0.82 -7.40
C LEU A 51 3.59 2.05 -8.03
N ASP A 52 4.90 2.26 -7.88
CA ASP A 52 5.61 3.44 -8.39
C ASP A 52 5.43 3.66 -9.91
N PRO A 53 5.50 2.61 -10.77
CA PRO A 53 5.26 2.79 -12.20
C PRO A 53 3.82 3.21 -12.52
N VAL A 54 2.85 2.80 -11.69
CA VAL A 54 1.45 3.19 -11.86
C VAL A 54 1.26 4.63 -11.39
N VAL A 55 1.86 4.98 -10.26
CA VAL A 55 1.68 6.27 -9.57
C VAL A 55 2.38 7.40 -10.30
N SER A 56 3.55 7.14 -10.89
CA SER A 56 4.27 8.11 -11.73
C SER A 56 3.51 8.57 -12.99
N GLN A 57 2.47 7.82 -13.39
CA GLN A 57 1.61 8.14 -14.53
C GLN A 57 0.29 8.84 -14.12
N ILE A 58 0.05 9.04 -12.83
CA ILE A 58 -1.18 9.66 -12.33
C ILE A 58 -1.05 11.19 -12.44
N GLU A 59 -2.12 11.85 -12.90
CA GLU A 59 -2.21 13.30 -12.87
C GLU A 59 -2.06 13.85 -11.44
N SER A 60 -1.36 14.98 -11.30
CA SER A 60 -1.02 15.55 -9.99
C SER A 60 -2.23 15.81 -9.10
N GLU A 61 -3.34 16.30 -9.67
CA GLU A 61 -4.60 16.53 -8.95
C GLU A 61 -5.16 15.22 -8.39
N LEU A 62 -5.28 14.18 -9.22
CA LEU A 62 -5.78 12.87 -8.79
C LEU A 62 -4.86 12.22 -7.75
N LEU A 63 -3.55 12.37 -7.89
CA LEU A 63 -2.59 11.89 -6.89
C LEU A 63 -2.78 12.60 -5.54
N SER A 64 -2.98 13.92 -5.55
CA SER A 64 -3.22 14.69 -4.33
C SER A 64 -4.46 14.22 -3.57
N ILE A 65 -5.53 13.85 -4.28
CA ILE A 65 -6.75 13.29 -3.71
C ILE A 65 -6.46 11.96 -2.99
N TYR A 66 -5.66 11.09 -3.60
CA TYR A 66 -5.30 9.80 -3.01
C TYR A 66 -4.47 9.98 -1.74
N VAL A 67 -3.47 10.86 -1.78
CA VAL A 67 -2.65 11.19 -0.60
C VAL A 67 -3.51 11.76 0.52
N ASP A 68 -4.36 12.75 0.24
CA ASP A 68 -5.23 13.36 1.25
C ASP A 68 -6.25 12.37 1.81
N LYS A 69 -6.86 11.54 0.95
CA LYS A 69 -7.78 10.48 1.37
C LYS A 69 -7.15 9.56 2.40
N TYR A 70 -5.96 9.04 2.14
CA TYR A 70 -5.34 8.05 3.03
C TYR A 70 -4.77 8.69 4.30
N ARG A 71 -4.41 9.98 4.26
CA ARG A 71 -3.99 10.74 5.45
C ARG A 71 -5.15 11.15 6.35
N THR A 72 -6.28 11.56 5.77
CA THR A 72 -7.43 12.12 6.52
C THR A 72 -8.58 11.14 6.70
N HIS A 73 -8.49 9.95 6.09
CA HIS A 73 -9.53 8.93 6.03
C HIS A 73 -10.86 9.39 5.40
N LYS A 74 -10.87 10.52 4.67
CA LYS A 74 -12.07 10.96 3.96
C LYS A 74 -12.45 9.96 2.85
N PRO A 75 -13.75 9.68 2.66
CA PRO A 75 -14.19 8.84 1.55
C PRO A 75 -13.94 9.53 0.21
N PHE A 76 -13.74 8.77 -0.88
CA PHE A 76 -13.54 9.37 -2.21
C PHE A 76 -14.71 10.26 -2.65
N THR A 77 -15.92 9.98 -2.16
CA THR A 77 -17.13 10.78 -2.43
C THR A 77 -16.99 12.24 -2.01
N TYR A 78 -16.10 12.55 -1.06
CA TYR A 78 -15.81 13.93 -0.65
C TYR A 78 -15.15 14.75 -1.76
N TYR A 79 -14.39 14.13 -2.65
CA TYR A 79 -13.60 14.78 -3.71
C TYR A 79 -14.26 14.69 -5.09
N VAL A 80 -15.43 14.04 -5.18
CA VAL A 80 -16.13 13.85 -6.45
C VAL A 80 -17.07 15.02 -6.69
N HIS A 81 -16.69 15.91 -7.59
CA HIS A 81 -17.51 17.07 -7.99
C HIS A 81 -18.25 16.84 -9.32
N ASN A 82 -17.81 15.87 -10.12
CA ASN A 82 -18.44 15.51 -11.40
C ASN A 82 -18.28 14.02 -11.75
N ALA A 83 -18.96 13.60 -12.82
CA ALA A 83 -18.95 12.20 -13.28
C ALA A 83 -17.56 11.73 -13.77
N SER A 84 -16.80 12.61 -14.42
CA SER A 84 -15.46 12.29 -14.93
C SER A 84 -14.46 11.97 -13.81
N GLN A 85 -14.46 12.77 -12.74
CA GLN A 85 -13.64 12.51 -11.55
C GLN A 85 -14.02 11.20 -10.87
N ARG A 86 -15.33 10.90 -10.78
CA ARG A 86 -15.81 9.61 -10.25
C ARG A 86 -15.26 8.44 -11.06
N LEU A 87 -15.33 8.54 -12.39
CA LEU A 87 -14.80 7.52 -13.31
C LEU A 87 -13.29 7.34 -13.14
N ALA A 88 -12.52 8.43 -13.12
CA ALA A 88 -11.07 8.39 -12.94
C ALA A 88 -10.68 7.73 -11.61
N ILE A 89 -11.32 8.13 -10.51
CA ILE A 89 -11.11 7.53 -9.18
C ILE A 89 -11.44 6.04 -9.20
N ASN A 90 -12.58 5.64 -9.76
CA ASN A 90 -12.99 4.24 -9.79
C ASN A 90 -12.04 3.36 -10.60
N LEU A 91 -11.61 3.84 -11.78
CA LEU A 91 -10.67 3.13 -12.65
C LEU A 91 -9.32 2.96 -11.96
N LEU A 92 -8.79 4.03 -11.35
CA LEU A 92 -7.53 3.99 -10.65
C LEU A 92 -7.61 3.09 -9.40
N ASN A 93 -8.69 3.18 -8.63
CA ASN A 93 -8.87 2.35 -7.44
C ASN A 93 -8.88 0.87 -7.83
N LYS A 94 -9.61 0.50 -8.89
CA LYS A 94 -9.59 -0.87 -9.42
C LYS A 94 -8.19 -1.29 -9.87
N LYS A 95 -7.47 -0.44 -10.60
CA LYS A 95 -6.09 -0.69 -11.07
C LYS A 95 -5.15 -0.96 -9.89
N LEU A 96 -5.16 -0.11 -8.87
CA LEU A 96 -4.31 -0.25 -7.69
C LEU A 96 -4.65 -1.51 -6.89
N ASN A 97 -5.93 -1.77 -6.63
CA ASN A 97 -6.37 -2.97 -5.91
C ASN A 97 -5.92 -4.26 -6.62
N MET A 98 -6.05 -4.33 -7.94
CA MET A 98 -5.59 -5.48 -8.71
C MET A 98 -4.07 -5.67 -8.60
N ARG A 99 -3.30 -4.58 -8.66
CA ARG A 99 -1.83 -4.64 -8.58
C ARG A 99 -1.33 -5.17 -7.25
N VAL A 100 -1.94 -4.75 -6.14
CA VAL A 100 -1.47 -5.17 -4.80
C VAL A 100 -2.06 -6.50 -4.33
N LYS A 101 -3.14 -6.98 -4.96
CA LYS A 101 -3.79 -8.25 -4.58
C LYS A 101 -2.81 -9.42 -4.63
N ASP A 102 -1.96 -9.47 -5.66
CA ASP A 102 -1.13 -10.64 -5.94
C ASP A 102 0.25 -10.60 -5.27
N ILE A 103 0.56 -9.53 -4.51
CA ILE A 103 1.84 -9.40 -3.81
C ILE A 103 1.94 -10.46 -2.68
N PRO A 104 2.98 -11.31 -2.63
CA PRO A 104 3.12 -12.30 -1.57
C PRO A 104 3.27 -11.65 -0.18
N ARG A 105 2.27 -11.85 0.70
CA ARG A 105 2.26 -11.28 2.06
C ARG A 105 3.30 -11.95 2.96
N PRO A 106 3.90 -11.23 3.92
CA PRO A 106 4.76 -11.84 4.94
C PRO A 106 3.95 -12.86 5.75
N GLN A 107 4.47 -14.06 5.89
CA GLN A 107 3.88 -15.08 6.75
C GLN A 107 4.42 -14.90 8.16
N ILE A 108 3.55 -14.70 9.16
CA ILE A 108 3.97 -14.73 10.55
C ILE A 108 3.60 -16.10 11.10
N SER A 109 4.58 -16.98 11.20
CA SER A 109 4.41 -18.24 11.90
C SER A 109 4.56 -17.99 13.40
N PHE A 110 3.46 -18.01 14.15
CA PHE A 110 3.55 -18.12 15.60
C PHE A 110 3.93 -19.56 15.94
N ALA A 111 5.14 -19.77 16.44
CA ALA A 111 5.47 -21.02 17.09
C ALA A 111 4.73 -21.02 18.44
N ILE A 112 3.60 -21.74 18.50
CA ILE A 112 2.97 -22.07 19.78
C ILE A 112 3.98 -22.95 20.52
N LYS A 113 4.67 -22.40 21.53
CA LYS A 113 5.42 -23.22 22.49
C LYS A 113 4.37 -24.00 23.28
N GLN A 114 4.30 -25.32 23.06
CA GLN A 114 3.65 -26.25 23.96
C GLN A 114 4.53 -26.45 25.20
#